data_AF-A0A225UDI4-F1
#
_entry.id   AF-A0A225UDI4-F1
#
_cell.length_a   1.000
_cell.length_b   1.000
_cell.length_c   1.000
_cell.angle_alpha   90.00
_cell.angle_beta   90.00
_cell.angle_gamma   90.00
#
_symmetry.space_group_name_H-M   'P 1'
#
loop_
_entity.id
_entity.type
_entity.pdbx_description
1 polymer ?
#
loop_
_entity_poly.entity_id
_entity_poly.type
_entity_poly.pdbx_seq_one_letter_code
_entity_poly.pdbx_strand_id
1 'polypeptide(L)'
;MSKFFAFAAAIATVVFGLTSAATVEDTCVLSDFQTATADFIGLNNVLNLVPSLLPMYITDPYALTNQTLDDIDFKVLGLNFKATPSFKTLNVGGLTTIAPKTANVTGSNTLDLGTDFKGEVSVNGSFSV
;
A
#
# COMPACT_ATOMS: atom_id res chain seq x y z
N MET A 1 -46.95 -23.15 -16.20
CA MET A 1 -46.26 -22.03 -15.53
C MET A 1 -45.63 -22.58 -14.27
N SER A 2 -44.31 -22.76 -14.28
CA SER A 2 -43.57 -23.46 -13.22
C SER A 2 -42.83 -22.47 -12.32
N LYS A 3 -42.67 -22.87 -11.05
CA LYS A 3 -41.64 -22.45 -10.08
C LYS A 3 -42.02 -21.33 -9.12
N PHE A 4 -42.69 -21.73 -8.04
CA PHE A 4 -42.69 -21.06 -6.73
C PHE A 4 -42.25 -22.09 -5.68
N PHE A 5 -40.96 -22.43 -5.59
CA PHE A 5 -40.39 -23.14 -4.45
C PHE A 5 -38.88 -22.89 -4.37
N ALA A 6 -38.38 -22.80 -3.13
CA ALA A 6 -36.98 -22.70 -2.69
C ALA A 6 -36.39 -21.29 -2.46
N PHE A 7 -36.93 -20.58 -1.46
CA PHE A 7 -36.14 -19.67 -0.61
C PHE A 7 -36.30 -20.09 0.85
N ALA A 8 -35.63 -21.17 1.24
CA ALA A 8 -35.47 -21.57 2.63
C ALA A 8 -34.31 -22.57 2.75
N ALA A 9 -33.11 -22.07 3.02
CA ALA A 9 -32.03 -22.72 3.79
C ALA A 9 -30.68 -22.09 3.44
N ALA A 10 -30.30 -21.03 4.16
CA ALA A 10 -28.89 -20.69 4.50
C ALA A 10 -28.81 -19.34 5.24
N ILE A 11 -29.64 -19.12 6.27
CA ILE A 11 -29.46 -17.99 7.19
C ILE A 11 -29.72 -18.50 8.61
N ALA A 12 -28.81 -19.33 9.12
CA ALA A 12 -28.67 -19.59 10.55
C ALA A 12 -27.40 -20.40 10.78
N THR A 13 -26.29 -19.72 11.10
CA THR A 13 -25.42 -19.97 12.26
C THR A 13 -24.16 -19.11 12.11
N VAL A 14 -24.21 -17.94 12.74
CA VAL A 14 -23.01 -17.21 13.16
C VAL A 14 -22.51 -17.93 14.40
N VAL A 15 -21.52 -18.81 14.24
CA VAL A 15 -20.75 -19.38 15.35
C VAL A 15 -19.31 -18.90 15.18
N PHE A 16 -18.84 -18.16 16.16
CA PHE A 16 -17.43 -17.82 16.34
C PHE A 16 -16.63 -19.12 16.50
N GLY A 17 -15.62 -19.33 15.64
CA GLY A 17 -14.62 -20.37 15.84
C GLY A 17 -14.35 -21.18 14.57
N LEU A 18 -13.09 -21.10 14.12
CA LEU A 18 -12.49 -21.87 13.03
C LEU A 18 -12.96 -21.45 11.62
N THR A 19 -12.37 -20.37 11.12
CA THR A 19 -12.16 -20.21 9.69
C THR A 19 -11.45 -21.46 9.19
N SER A 20 -12.18 -22.37 8.55
CA SER A 20 -11.57 -23.36 7.68
C SER A 20 -10.79 -22.56 6.64
N ALA A 21 -9.49 -22.44 6.84
CA ALA A 21 -8.58 -21.98 5.81
C ALA A 21 -8.90 -22.84 4.58
N ALA A 22 -9.17 -22.21 3.45
CA ALA A 22 -9.28 -22.93 2.19
C ALA A 22 -7.96 -23.71 2.04
N THR A 23 -8.00 -25.02 2.21
CA THR A 23 -6.86 -25.88 1.98
C THR A 23 -6.71 -25.97 0.47
N VAL A 24 -6.00 -24.99 -0.10
CA VAL A 24 -5.50 -25.08 -1.47
C VAL A 24 -4.54 -26.26 -1.45
N GLU A 25 -4.93 -27.33 -2.13
CA GLU A 25 -4.08 -28.49 -2.34
C GLU A 25 -2.77 -27.98 -2.97
N ASP A 26 -1.63 -28.23 -2.32
CA ASP A 26 -0.33 -27.68 -2.70
C ASP A 26 0.21 -28.43 -3.92
N THR A 27 -0.53 -28.34 -5.02
CA THR A 27 -0.05 -28.74 -6.33
C THR A 27 0.83 -27.59 -6.81
N CYS A 28 2.14 -27.68 -6.56
CA CYS A 28 3.18 -26.81 -7.13
C CYS A 28 3.24 -26.94 -8.67
N VAL A 29 2.12 -26.67 -9.33
CA VAL A 29 1.99 -26.58 -10.78
C VAL A 29 2.23 -25.11 -11.13
N LEU A 30 3.03 -24.86 -12.15
CA LEU A 30 3.22 -23.50 -12.65
C LEU A 30 1.85 -22.89 -12.98
N SER A 31 1.44 -21.90 -12.20
CA SER A 31 0.21 -21.16 -12.41
C SER A 31 0.42 -20.20 -13.59
N ASP A 32 -0.34 -20.39 -14.66
CA ASP A 32 -0.37 -19.44 -15.76
C ASP A 32 -1.30 -18.26 -15.40
N PHE A 33 -0.69 -17.10 -15.18
CA PHE A 33 -1.39 -15.89 -14.77
C PHE A 33 -2.43 -15.42 -15.80
N GLN A 34 -2.27 -15.77 -17.08
CA GLN A 34 -3.27 -15.44 -18.10
C GLN A 34 -4.57 -16.25 -17.92
N THR A 35 -4.48 -17.43 -17.31
CA THR A 35 -5.62 -18.32 -17.07
C THR A 35 -6.26 -18.16 -15.69
N ALA A 36 -5.54 -17.57 -14.74
CA ALA A 36 -6.00 -17.32 -13.37
C ALA A 36 -6.88 -16.05 -13.25
N THR A 37 -7.79 -15.83 -14.21
CA THR A 37 -8.58 -14.59 -14.34
C THR A 37 -9.40 -14.29 -13.07
N ALA A 38 -9.97 -15.32 -12.43
CA ALA A 38 -10.77 -15.17 -11.22
C ALA A 38 -9.93 -14.62 -10.04
N ASP A 39 -8.68 -15.06 -9.92
CA ASP A 39 -7.78 -14.63 -8.85
C ASP A 39 -7.38 -13.17 -9.01
N PHE A 40 -7.09 -12.73 -10.25
CA PHE A 40 -6.79 -11.33 -10.53
C PHE A 40 -8.01 -10.40 -10.41
N ILE A 41 -9.22 -10.90 -10.67
CA ILE A 41 -10.47 -10.18 -10.34
C ILE A 41 -10.57 -10.01 -8.83
N GLY A 42 -10.34 -11.08 -8.05
CA GLY A 42 -10.31 -11.02 -6.59
C GLY A 42 -9.29 -10.02 -6.06
N LEU A 43 -8.05 -10.08 -6.57
CA LEU A 43 -6.99 -9.14 -6.22
C LEU A 43 -7.38 -7.69 -6.54
N ASN A 44 -7.91 -7.43 -7.72
CA ASN A 44 -8.33 -6.08 -8.12
C ASN A 44 -9.48 -5.53 -7.27
N ASN A 45 -10.40 -6.40 -6.81
CA ASN A 45 -11.43 -5.99 -5.85
C ASN A 45 -10.82 -5.57 -4.51
N VAL A 46 -9.80 -6.28 -4.02
CA VAL A 46 -9.10 -5.91 -2.78
C VAL A 46 -8.31 -4.61 -2.99
N LEU A 47 -7.57 -4.47 -4.09
CA LEU A 47 -6.80 -3.27 -4.41
C LEU A 47 -7.70 -2.02 -4.49
N ASN A 48 -8.92 -2.15 -5.01
CA ASN A 48 -9.90 -1.06 -5.05
C ASN A 48 -10.43 -0.66 -3.67
N LEU A 49 -10.33 -1.52 -2.66
CA LEU A 49 -10.75 -1.20 -1.28
C LEU A 49 -9.66 -0.46 -0.50
N VAL A 50 -8.38 -0.67 -0.83
CA VAL A 50 -7.23 -0.07 -0.12
C VAL A 50 -7.36 1.45 0.07
N PRO A 51 -7.75 2.27 -0.93
CA PRO A 51 -7.91 3.72 -0.75
C PRO A 51 -8.88 4.10 0.37
N SER A 52 -9.94 3.32 0.57
CA SER A 52 -10.92 3.56 1.64
C SER A 52 -10.41 3.15 3.03
N LEU A 53 -9.42 2.26 3.08
CA LEU A 53 -8.86 1.73 4.31
C LEU A 53 -7.62 2.52 4.78
N LEU A 54 -6.87 3.13 3.85
CA LEU A 54 -5.64 3.87 4.15
C LEU A 54 -5.78 4.95 5.25
N PRO A 55 -6.86 5.76 5.29
CA PRO A 55 -7.03 6.76 6.35
C PRO A 55 -7.16 6.18 7.76
N MET A 56 -7.50 4.89 7.90
CA MET A 56 -7.53 4.22 9.21
C MET A 56 -6.14 3.80 9.71
N TYR A 57 -5.17 3.66 8.81
CA TYR A 57 -3.83 3.15 9.14
C TYR A 57 -2.73 4.20 9.04
N ILE A 58 -2.98 5.29 8.32
CA ILE A 58 -1.98 6.31 8.04
C ILE A 58 -2.50 7.68 8.49
N THR A 59 -1.66 8.39 9.24
CA THR A 59 -1.90 9.78 9.61
C THR A 59 -1.46 10.70 8.48
N ASP A 60 -2.34 11.61 8.06
CA ASP A 60 -2.11 12.56 6.97
C ASP A 60 -2.64 13.95 7.36
N PRO A 61 -1.79 15.00 7.37
CA PRO A 61 -0.38 14.97 6.99
C PRO A 61 0.51 14.40 8.10
N TYR A 62 1.60 13.74 7.70
CA TYR A 62 2.62 13.25 8.61
C TYR A 62 3.63 14.37 8.88
N ALA A 63 3.61 14.88 10.11
CA ALA A 63 4.46 15.97 10.54
C ALA A 63 5.58 15.47 11.46
N LEU A 64 6.83 15.73 11.05
CA LEU A 64 8.01 15.58 11.89
C LEU A 64 8.49 16.97 12.33
N THR A 65 8.82 17.10 13.61
CA THR A 65 9.27 18.37 14.19
C THR A 65 10.63 18.22 14.85
N ASN A 66 11.43 19.28 14.80
CA ASN A 66 12.72 19.41 15.49
C ASN A 66 13.63 18.19 15.31
N GLN A 67 13.98 17.90 14.05
CA GLN A 67 14.94 16.85 13.75
C GLN A 67 16.25 17.46 13.29
N THR A 68 17.34 16.92 13.82
CA THR A 68 18.68 17.19 13.34
C THR A 68 19.12 15.97 12.54
N LEU A 69 19.54 16.20 11.31
CA LEU A 69 20.07 15.14 10.45
C LEU A 69 21.53 14.88 10.78
N ASP A 70 22.03 13.74 10.32
CA ASP A 70 23.44 13.44 10.37
C ASP A 70 24.25 14.49 9.62
N ASP A 71 25.46 14.68 10.12
CA ASP A 71 26.38 15.65 9.59
C ASP A 71 26.83 15.28 8.17
N ILE A 72 26.89 16.32 7.32
CA ILE A 72 27.37 16.20 5.95
C ILE A 72 28.79 16.75 5.93
N ASP A 73 29.76 15.85 5.79
CA ASP A 73 31.16 16.21 5.60
C ASP A 73 31.43 16.56 4.14
N PHE A 74 32.05 17.72 3.89
CA PHE A 74 32.42 18.15 2.54
C PHE A 74 33.75 18.91 2.55
N LYS A 75 34.40 18.97 1.37
CA LYS A 75 35.74 19.55 1.23
C LYS A 75 35.74 20.66 0.20
N VAL A 76 36.23 21.84 0.58
CA VAL A 76 36.36 23.00 -0.31
C VAL A 76 37.77 23.55 -0.20
N LEU A 77 38.47 23.70 -1.33
CA LEU A 77 39.84 24.21 -1.40
C LEU A 77 40.85 23.48 -0.47
N GLY A 78 40.65 22.18 -0.25
CA GLY A 78 41.52 21.39 0.62
C GLY A 78 41.18 21.44 2.12
N LEU A 79 40.25 22.30 2.52
CA LEU A 79 39.76 22.41 3.90
C LEU A 79 38.52 21.52 4.07
N ASN A 80 38.42 20.86 5.23
CA ASN A 80 37.28 20.02 5.59
C ASN A 80 36.25 20.87 6.35
N PHE A 81 34.99 20.78 5.94
CA PHE A 81 33.85 21.42 6.57
C PHE A 81 32.83 20.36 6.94
N LYS A 82 32.05 20.65 7.99
CA LYS A 82 30.95 19.81 8.44
C LYS A 82 29.71 20.66 8.49
N ALA A 83 28.68 20.27 7.74
CA ALA A 83 27.39 20.91 7.82
C ALA A 83 26.42 20.05 8.62
N THR A 84 25.65 20.68 9.51
CA THR A 84 24.61 20.02 10.29
C THR A 84 23.25 20.57 9.86
N PRO A 85 22.49 19.87 9.01
CA PRO A 85 21.14 20.29 8.65
C PRO A 85 20.19 20.00 9.81
N SER A 86 19.34 20.97 10.15
CA SER A 86 18.26 20.77 11.12
C SER A 86 16.95 21.30 10.54
N PHE A 87 15.86 20.55 10.64
CA PHE A 87 14.54 21.03 10.27
C PHE A 87 13.63 21.16 11.48
N LYS A 88 12.97 22.33 11.56
CA LYS A 88 11.97 22.64 12.58
C LYS A 88 10.66 21.91 12.28
N THR A 89 10.31 21.84 11.00
CA THR A 89 9.08 21.20 10.53
C THR A 89 9.32 20.54 9.19
N LEU A 90 8.95 19.26 9.09
CA LEU A 90 8.81 18.50 7.86
C LEU A 90 7.38 18.00 7.82
N ASN A 91 6.62 18.41 6.81
CA ASN A 91 5.23 18.01 6.65
C ASN A 91 5.06 17.26 5.34
N VAL A 92 4.55 16.04 5.42
CA VAL A 92 4.26 15.19 4.27
C VAL A 92 2.76 15.00 4.19
N GLY A 93 2.13 15.70 3.25
CA GLY A 93 0.69 15.63 3.00
C GLY A 93 0.34 14.73 1.83
N GLY A 94 -0.92 14.28 1.79
CA GLY A 94 -1.50 13.47 0.72
C GLY A 94 -1.30 11.97 0.89
N LEU A 95 -0.77 11.49 2.02
CA LEU A 95 -0.53 10.07 2.33
C LEU A 95 -1.78 9.19 2.24
N THR A 96 -2.96 9.78 2.44
CA THR A 96 -4.25 9.10 2.26
C THR A 96 -4.70 8.99 0.80
N THR A 97 -4.01 9.65 -0.12
CA THR A 97 -4.34 9.64 -1.56
C THR A 97 -3.64 8.53 -2.34
N ILE A 98 -2.86 7.67 -1.66
CA ILE A 98 -2.23 6.52 -2.29
C ILE A 98 -3.34 5.64 -2.89
N ALA A 99 -3.32 5.48 -4.20
CA ALA A 99 -4.30 4.71 -4.94
C ALA A 99 -3.60 3.61 -5.73
N PRO A 100 -3.68 2.34 -5.28
CA PRO A 100 -3.15 1.23 -6.06
C PRO A 100 -3.83 1.16 -7.42
N LYS A 101 -3.04 0.89 -8.46
CA LYS A 101 -3.56 0.55 -9.78
C LYS A 101 -4.01 -0.90 -9.76
N THR A 102 -5.01 -1.20 -10.57
CA THR A 102 -5.40 -2.59 -10.83
C THR A 102 -4.19 -3.38 -11.34
N ALA A 103 -4.01 -4.57 -10.79
CA ALA A 103 -2.99 -5.52 -11.22
C ALA A 103 -3.21 -5.88 -12.70
N ASN A 104 -2.13 -5.84 -13.48
CA ASN A 104 -2.16 -6.07 -14.92
C ASN A 104 -1.25 -7.24 -15.29
N VAL A 105 -1.83 -8.32 -15.80
CA VAL A 105 -1.08 -9.50 -16.25
C VAL A 105 -0.53 -9.24 -17.64
N THR A 106 0.79 -9.24 -17.78
CA THR A 106 1.47 -8.98 -19.06
C THR A 106 2.02 -10.22 -19.74
N GLY A 107 1.94 -11.38 -19.07
CA GLY A 107 2.48 -12.66 -19.53
C GLY A 107 2.06 -13.79 -18.60
N SER A 108 2.41 -15.03 -18.94
CA SER A 108 2.00 -16.22 -18.17
C SER A 108 2.55 -16.27 -16.74
N ASN A 109 3.55 -15.45 -16.45
CA ASN A 109 4.26 -15.36 -15.18
C ASN A 109 4.71 -13.92 -14.87
N THR A 110 4.14 -12.92 -15.54
CA THR A 110 4.47 -11.50 -15.32
C THR A 110 3.23 -10.72 -14.91
N LEU A 111 3.40 -9.94 -13.84
CA LEU A 111 2.35 -9.13 -13.24
C LEU A 111 2.88 -7.74 -12.95
N ASP A 112 2.21 -6.74 -13.49
CA ASP A 112 2.48 -5.34 -13.19
C ASP A 112 1.56 -4.86 -12.08
N LEU A 113 2.18 -4.28 -11.05
CA LEU A 113 1.52 -3.61 -9.95
C LEU A 113 2.00 -2.16 -9.92
N GLY A 114 1.12 -1.24 -9.52
CA GLY A 114 1.47 0.17 -9.43
C GLY A 114 0.61 0.90 -8.43
N THR A 115 0.98 2.14 -8.13
CA THR A 115 0.17 3.05 -7.33
C THR A 115 0.37 4.46 -7.84
N ASP A 116 -0.67 5.28 -7.74
CA ASP A 116 -0.57 6.72 -7.88
C ASP A 116 -0.64 7.36 -6.49
N PHE A 117 -0.08 8.56 -6.37
CA PHE A 117 -0.08 9.35 -5.15
C PHE A 117 -0.09 10.83 -5.50
N LYS A 118 -0.85 11.63 -4.75
CA LYS A 118 -0.89 13.09 -4.87
C LYS A 118 -0.63 13.70 -3.52
N GLY A 119 0.61 14.12 -3.30
CA GLY A 119 1.00 14.73 -2.04
C GLY A 119 1.98 15.86 -2.20
N GLU A 120 2.20 16.54 -1.08
CA GLU A 120 3.10 17.68 -0.96
C GLU A 120 4.10 17.40 0.16
N VAL A 121 5.36 17.73 -0.07
CA VAL A 121 6.40 17.72 0.95
C VAL A 121 6.82 19.16 1.20
N SER A 122 6.64 19.62 2.44
CA SER A 122 7.04 20.96 2.88
C SER A 122 8.09 20.84 3.99
N VAL A 123 9.20 21.59 3.84
CA VAL A 123 10.32 21.58 4.79
C VAL A 123 10.64 23.00 5.23
N ASN A 124 10.77 23.19 6.54
CA ASN A 124 11.25 24.42 7.15
C ASN A 124 12.40 24.07 8.11
N GLY A 125 13.58 24.62 7.84
CA GLY A 125 14.79 24.31 8.59
C GLY A 125 15.90 25.33 8.45
N SER A 126 16.98 25.07 9.15
CA SER A 126 18.21 25.84 9.18
C SER A 126 19.41 24.97 8.83
N PHE A 127 20.42 25.60 8.25
CA PHE A 127 21.67 24.97 7.86
C PHE A 127 22.82 25.73 8.52
N SER A 128 23.68 25.03 9.26
CA SER A 128 24.89 25.58 9.88
C SER A 128 26.13 24.84 9.40
N VAL A 129 27.22 25.58 9.21
CA VAL A 129 28.55 25.12 8.79
C VAL A 129 29.58 25.57 9.82
#